data_AF-A0A2V5NG73-F1
#
_entry.id   AF-A0A2V5NG73-F1
#
_cell.length_a   1.000
_cell.length_b   1.000
_cell.length_c   1.000
_cell.angle_alpha   90.00
_cell.angle_beta   90.00
_cell.angle_gamma   90.00
#
_symmetry.space_group_name_H-M   'P 1'
#
loop_
_entity.id
_entity.type
_entity.pdbx_description
1 polymer ?
#
loop_
_entity_poly.entity_id
_entity_poly.type
_entity_poly.pdbx_seq_one_letter_code
_entity_poly.pdbx_strand_id
1 'polypeptide(L)'
;MSAVFTRSEPPGDYFVGRRYYKQDYKFWGYVRKPGQPWSTAQLVVFNEKEKLAPDREKLSFGSDNNYEYKLYGNFSGQTVYEPASNGFYPEFVLKRYELVSTNPVPIFRSQYSDRARAALGRTQIEKPE
;
A
#
# COMPACT_ATOMS: atom_id res chain seq x y z
N MET A 1 22.46 15.39 10.14
CA MET A 1 22.10 14.11 10.76
C MET A 1 20.83 14.33 11.56
N SER A 2 19.70 13.83 11.07
CA SER A 2 18.45 13.81 11.84
C SER A 2 17.90 12.41 11.73
N ALA A 3 18.22 11.56 12.71
CA ALA A 3 17.60 10.26 12.86
C ALA A 3 16.16 10.48 13.34
N VAL A 4 15.21 10.30 12.43
CA VAL A 4 13.80 10.18 12.81
C VAL A 4 13.65 8.81 13.47
N PHE A 5 13.26 8.79 14.75
CA PHE A 5 12.94 7.57 15.48
C PHE A 5 11.78 6.85 14.78
N THR A 6 12.09 5.87 13.94
CA THR A 6 11.09 4.92 13.45
C THR A 6 10.75 4.00 14.61
N ARG A 7 9.45 3.88 14.92
CA ARG A 7 8.94 2.77 15.72
C ARG A 7 9.42 1.49 15.04
N SER A 8 10.41 0.82 15.62
CA SER A 8 10.96 -0.41 15.07
C SER A 8 9.81 -1.41 14.94
N GLU A 9 9.45 -1.76 13.72
CA GLU A 9 8.41 -2.75 13.44
C GLU A 9 8.85 -4.08 14.05
N PRO A 10 8.11 -4.65 15.03
CA PRO A 10 8.49 -5.92 15.62
C PRO A 10 8.58 -7.00 14.54
N PRO A 11 9.59 -7.87 14.55
CA PRO A 11 9.60 -9.05 13.68
C PRO A 11 8.30 -9.86 13.87
N GLY A 12 7.82 -10.50 12.82
CA GLY A 12 6.63 -11.36 12.91
C GLY A 12 6.13 -11.82 11.55
N ASP A 13 5.13 -12.70 11.60
CA ASP A 13 4.46 -13.24 10.42
C ASP A 13 3.31 -12.33 9.99
N TYR A 14 3.69 -11.16 9.47
CA TYR A 14 2.80 -10.18 8.88
C TYR A 14 3.55 -9.37 7.83
N PHE A 15 2.81 -8.61 7.04
CA PHE A 15 3.32 -7.62 6.10
C PHE A 15 2.91 -6.22 6.54
N VAL A 16 3.67 -5.23 6.11
CA VAL A 16 3.34 -3.81 6.30
C VAL A 16 2.79 -3.28 4.99
N GLY A 17 1.58 -2.72 5.05
CA GLY A 17 0.86 -2.18 3.91
C GLY A 17 0.67 -0.68 4.01
N ARG A 18 0.97 0.07 2.94
CA ARG A 18 0.54 1.46 2.77
C ARG A 18 -0.52 1.51 1.70
N ARG A 19 -1.71 2.00 2.06
CA ARG A 19 -2.79 2.22 1.09
C ARG A 19 -2.34 3.27 0.07
N TYR A 20 -2.45 2.92 -1.21
CA TYR A 20 -2.25 3.84 -2.33
C TYR A 20 -3.47 3.78 -3.23
N TYR A 21 -4.35 4.76 -3.08
CA TYR A 21 -5.63 4.82 -3.79
C TYR A 21 -5.56 5.72 -5.02
N LYS A 22 -6.07 5.20 -6.13
CA LYS A 22 -6.41 5.96 -7.34
C LYS A 22 -7.77 5.45 -7.83
N GLN A 23 -8.69 6.36 -8.15
CA GLN A 23 -10.10 6.08 -8.38
C GLN A 23 -10.39 4.98 -9.43
N ASP A 24 -9.59 4.93 -10.50
CA ASP A 24 -9.84 4.00 -11.62
C ASP A 24 -9.07 2.67 -11.50
N TYR A 25 -8.14 2.56 -10.55
CA TYR A 25 -7.22 1.44 -10.46
C TYR A 25 -7.74 0.35 -9.54
N LYS A 26 -7.38 -0.91 -9.83
CA LYS A 26 -7.80 -2.07 -9.04
C LYS A 26 -6.77 -2.57 -8.03
N PHE A 27 -5.52 -2.09 -8.09
CA PHE A 27 -4.56 -2.33 -7.03
C PHE A 27 -5.01 -1.70 -5.71
N TRP A 28 -4.53 -2.27 -4.60
CA TRP A 28 -4.82 -1.77 -3.27
C TRP A 28 -3.71 -0.84 -2.75
N GLY A 29 -2.45 -1.24 -2.85
CA GLY A 29 -1.38 -0.45 -2.25
C GLY A 29 -0.05 -1.18 -2.20
N TYR A 30 0.91 -0.57 -1.52
CA TYR A 30 2.26 -1.08 -1.41
C TYR A 30 2.40 -1.99 -0.20
N VAL A 31 2.99 -3.17 -0.39
CA VAL A 31 3.17 -4.20 0.65
C VAL A 31 4.63 -4.63 0.71
N ARG A 32 5.20 -4.69 1.92
CA ARG A 32 6.55 -5.20 2.18
C ARG A 32 6.61 -6.01 3.46
N LYS A 33 7.72 -6.72 3.70
CA LYS A 33 7.95 -7.35 5.01
C LYS A 33 8.35 -6.29 6.06
N PRO A 34 8.15 -6.57 7.35
CA PRO A 34 8.61 -5.72 8.44
C PRO A 34 10.12 -5.46 8.34
N GLY A 35 10.54 -4.23 8.62
CA GLY A 35 11.95 -3.80 8.58
C GLY A 35 12.55 -3.61 7.18
N GLN A 36 11.86 -4.02 6.11
CA GLN A 36 12.31 -3.71 4.75
C GLN A 36 12.09 -2.22 4.43
N PRO A 37 12.94 -1.58 3.62
CA PRO A 37 12.69 -0.21 3.17
C PRO A 37 11.50 -0.15 2.22
N TRP A 38 10.79 0.99 2.18
CA TRP A 38 9.60 1.14 1.34
C TRP A 38 9.89 1.03 -0.15
N SER A 39 11.10 1.40 -0.61
CA SER A 39 11.57 1.16 -1.99
C SER A 39 11.56 -0.30 -2.44
N THR A 40 11.43 -1.28 -1.52
CA THR A 40 11.27 -2.72 -1.86
C THR A 40 9.83 -3.18 -1.86
N ALA A 41 8.88 -2.31 -1.51
CA ALA A 41 7.47 -2.67 -1.44
C ALA A 41 6.89 -2.96 -2.83
N GLN A 42 6.01 -3.95 -2.88
CA GLN A 42 5.31 -4.36 -4.09
C GLN A 42 3.94 -3.70 -4.13
N LEU A 43 3.56 -3.12 -5.27
CA LEU A 43 2.18 -2.69 -5.50
C LEU A 43 1.34 -3.93 -5.77
N VAL A 44 0.31 -4.18 -4.94
CA VAL A 44 -0.45 -5.44 -4.98
C VAL A 44 -1.91 -5.21 -5.34
N VAL A 45 -2.52 -6.27 -5.88
CA VAL A 45 -3.98 -6.43 -5.91
C VAL A 45 -4.35 -7.41 -4.79
N PHE A 46 -5.34 -7.07 -3.97
CA PHE A 46 -5.85 -8.00 -2.97
C PHE A 46 -6.78 -9.03 -3.62
N ASN A 47 -6.58 -10.30 -3.25
CA ASN A 47 -7.58 -11.33 -3.43
C ASN A 47 -8.57 -11.23 -2.27
N GLU A 48 -9.77 -10.77 -2.58
CA GLU A 48 -10.80 -10.45 -1.58
C GLU A 48 -11.85 -11.57 -1.44
N LYS A 49 -11.52 -12.82 -1.79
CA LYS A 49 -12.44 -13.96 -1.64
C LYS A 49 -12.73 -14.31 -0.17
N GLU A 50 -11.74 -14.13 0.71
CA GLU A 50 -11.84 -14.46 2.14
C GLU A 50 -12.03 -13.21 3.01
N LYS A 51 -11.30 -12.14 2.72
CA LYS A 51 -11.32 -10.88 3.48
C LYS A 51 -11.28 -9.69 2.53
N LEU A 52 -12.21 -8.76 2.73
CA LEU A 52 -12.27 -7.51 1.97
C LEU A 52 -11.20 -6.52 2.47
N ALA A 53 -10.78 -5.61 1.59
CA ALA A 53 -9.92 -4.48 1.93
C ALA A 53 -10.64 -3.52 2.91
N PRO A 54 -9.90 -2.78 3.76
CA PRO A 54 -10.48 -1.98 4.84
C PRO A 54 -11.53 -0.93 4.38
N ASP A 55 -11.30 -0.26 3.25
CA ASP A 55 -12.22 0.73 2.68
C ASP A 55 -13.48 0.08 2.11
N ARG A 56 -13.34 -1.08 1.46
CA ARG A 56 -14.46 -1.84 0.88
C ARG A 56 -15.36 -2.45 1.94
N GLU A 57 -14.81 -2.94 3.05
CA GLU A 57 -15.61 -3.42 4.20
C GLU A 57 -16.54 -2.34 4.76
N LYS A 58 -16.12 -1.07 4.67
CA LYS A 58 -16.88 0.09 5.14
C LYS A 58 -17.71 0.75 4.05
N LEU A 59 -17.68 0.22 2.82
CA LEU A 59 -18.30 0.84 1.65
C LEU A 59 -17.87 2.31 1.44
N SER A 60 -16.63 2.63 1.80
CA SER A 60 -16.07 3.99 1.78
C SER A 60 -14.77 4.01 0.98
N PHE A 61 -14.88 3.75 -0.32
CA PHE A 61 -13.75 3.51 -1.23
C PHE A 61 -12.71 4.63 -1.18
N GLY A 62 -11.45 4.25 -0.91
CA GLY A 62 -10.33 5.17 -0.86
C GLY A 62 -10.28 6.10 0.37
N SER A 63 -11.24 6.00 1.29
CA SER A 63 -11.26 6.82 2.53
C SER A 63 -10.04 6.61 3.42
N ASP A 64 -9.35 5.49 3.24
CA ASP A 64 -8.15 5.12 3.97
C ASP A 64 -6.85 5.38 3.19
N ASN A 65 -6.88 6.22 2.15
CA ASN A 65 -5.68 6.54 1.39
C ASN A 65 -4.54 7.04 2.30
N ASN A 66 -3.33 6.54 2.06
CA ASN A 66 -2.13 6.76 2.90
C ASN A 66 -2.18 6.14 4.31
N TYR A 67 -3.22 5.39 4.70
CA TYR A 67 -3.19 4.67 5.99
C TYR A 67 -2.19 3.51 5.95
N GLU A 68 -1.63 3.20 7.11
CA GLU A 68 -0.69 2.11 7.30
C GLU A 68 -1.32 0.97 8.10
N TYR A 69 -1.09 -0.26 7.64
CA TYR A 69 -1.67 -1.46 8.19
C TYR A 69 -0.62 -2.54 8.42
N LYS A 70 -0.84 -3.37 9.44
CA LYS A 70 -0.34 -4.75 9.43
C LYS A 70 -1.32 -5.59 8.64
N LEU A 71 -0.80 -6.41 7.76
CA LEU A 71 -1.56 -7.32 6.90
C LEU A 71 -1.12 -8.75 7.21
N TYR A 72 -2.08 -9.61 7.50
CA TYR A 72 -1.86 -11.03 7.71
C TYR A 72 -2.44 -11.77 6.51
N GLY A 73 -1.62 -12.58 5.87
CA GLY A 73 -1.92 -13.14 4.56
C GLY A 73 -0.65 -13.62 3.87
N ASN A 74 -0.75 -13.88 2.58
CA ASN A 74 0.38 -14.33 1.79
C ASN A 74 0.23 -13.90 0.33
N PHE A 75 1.37 -13.75 -0.36
CA PHE A 75 1.37 -13.70 -1.81
C PHE A 75 0.93 -15.06 -2.35
N SER A 76 0.06 -15.09 -3.36
CA SER A 76 -0.37 -16.35 -3.98
C SER A 76 0.66 -16.92 -4.97
N GLY A 77 1.65 -16.10 -5.36
CA GLY A 77 2.57 -16.40 -6.46
C GLY A 77 1.99 -16.10 -7.85
N GLN A 78 0.72 -15.68 -7.93
CA GLN A 78 0.07 -15.27 -9.17
C GLN A 78 0.16 -13.75 -9.36
N THR A 79 -0.16 -13.30 -10.58
CA THR A 79 -0.32 -11.89 -10.92
C THR A 79 -1.71 -11.62 -11.46
N VAL A 80 -2.25 -10.43 -11.17
CA VAL A 80 -3.55 -9.95 -11.66
C VAL A 80 -3.33 -8.85 -12.69
N TYR A 81 -4.04 -8.96 -13.82
CA TYR A 81 -4.11 -7.91 -14.82
C TYR A 81 -4.94 -6.73 -14.31
N GLU A 82 -4.41 -5.52 -14.44
CA GLU A 82 -5.04 -4.28 -14.01
C GLU A 82 -5.25 -3.36 -15.25
N PRO A 83 -6.50 -3.17 -15.69
CA PRO A 83 -6.77 -2.49 -16.96
C PRO A 83 -6.38 -1.01 -17.00
N ALA A 84 -6.44 -0.27 -15.88
CA ALA A 84 -6.18 1.18 -15.91
C ALA A 84 -4.70 1.52 -16.16
N SER A 85 -3.78 0.65 -15.76
CA SER A 85 -2.35 0.73 -16.06
C SER A 85 -1.91 -0.15 -17.22
N ASN A 86 -2.76 -1.07 -17.69
CA ASN A 86 -2.36 -2.17 -18.59
C ASN A 86 -1.19 -2.99 -17.98
N GLY A 87 -1.18 -3.15 -16.66
CA GLY A 87 -0.09 -3.77 -15.90
C GLY A 87 -0.49 -5.11 -15.27
N PHE A 88 0.51 -5.87 -14.83
CA PHE A 88 0.34 -7.08 -14.03
C PHE A 88 0.97 -6.87 -12.66
N TYR A 89 0.19 -7.09 -11.60
CA TYR A 89 0.63 -6.89 -10.23
C TYR A 89 0.52 -8.19 -9.42
N PRO A 90 1.43 -8.43 -8.46
CA PRO A 90 1.33 -9.58 -7.58
C PRO A 90 0.00 -9.58 -6.82
N GLU A 91 -0.59 -10.77 -6.71
CA GLU A 91 -1.80 -11.01 -5.94
C GLU A 91 -1.44 -11.30 -4.48
N PHE A 92 -2.10 -10.60 -3.55
CA PHE A 92 -1.96 -10.84 -2.11
C PHE A 92 -3.29 -11.32 -1.53
N VAL A 93 -3.27 -12.52 -0.92
CA VAL A 93 -4.42 -13.11 -0.24
C VAL A 93 -4.49 -12.55 1.17
N LEU A 94 -5.43 -11.63 1.40
CA LEU A 94 -5.65 -11.02 2.71
C LEU A 94 -6.49 -11.95 3.59
N LYS A 95 -6.07 -12.14 4.84
CA LYS A 95 -6.81 -12.92 5.86
C LYS A 95 -7.26 -12.05 7.02
N ARG A 96 -6.42 -11.09 7.42
CA ARG A 96 -6.71 -10.13 8.49
C ARG A 96 -5.88 -8.87 8.30
N TYR A 97 -6.33 -7.76 8.86
CA TYR A 97 -5.55 -6.53 8.93
C TYR A 97 -5.68 -5.88 10.31
N GLU A 98 -4.70 -5.04 10.67
CA GLU A 98 -4.73 -4.16 11.84
C GLU A 98 -4.30 -2.77 11.39
N LEU A 99 -5.08 -1.75 11.76
CA LEU A 99 -4.68 -0.36 11.53
C LEU A 99 -3.49 -0.01 12.43
N VAL A 100 -2.42 0.48 11.81
CA VAL A 100 -1.21 0.94 12.52
C VAL A 100 -1.24 2.44 12.72
N SER A 101 -1.55 3.19 11.65
CA SER A 101 -1.60 4.65 11.69
C SER A 101 -2.48 5.21 10.58
N THR A 102 -3.24 6.26 10.91
CA THR A 102 -3.97 7.09 9.94
C THR A 102 -3.14 8.27 9.42
N ASN A 103 -2.00 8.56 10.08
CA ASN A 103 -1.07 9.61 9.69
C ASN A 103 0.38 9.09 9.80
N PRO A 104 0.76 8.09 9.00
CA PRO A 104 2.11 7.55 9.02
C PRO A 104 3.11 8.52 8.36
N VAL A 105 4.40 8.29 8.61
CA VAL A 105 5.46 9.09 7.97
C VAL A 105 5.37 9.00 6.44
N PRO A 106 5.73 10.08 5.73
CA PRO A 106 5.74 10.07 4.28
C PRO A 106 6.67 9.00 3.69
N ILE A 107 6.27 8.42 2.56
CA ILE A 107 7.06 7.44 1.80
C ILE A 107 7.14 7.79 0.32
N PHE A 108 6.45 8.83 -0.12
CA PHE A 108 6.35 9.26 -1.50
C PHE A 108 6.98 10.64 -1.66
N ARG A 109 7.65 10.87 -2.77
CA ARG A 109 8.28 12.17 -3.08
C ARG A 109 7.27 13.32 -3.06
N SER A 110 6.06 13.06 -3.54
CA SER A 110 4.95 14.01 -3.57
C SER A 110 4.51 14.50 -2.20
N GLN A 111 4.78 13.73 -1.14
CA GLN A 111 4.46 14.13 0.22
C GLN A 111 5.50 15.09 0.80
N TYR A 112 6.71 15.11 0.24
CA TYR A 112 7.79 16.01 0.64
C TYR A 112 7.89 17.27 -0.24
N SER A 113 7.29 17.28 -1.42
CA SER A 113 7.46 18.34 -2.41
C SER A 113 6.19 18.68 -3.15
N ASP A 114 5.72 19.92 -3.00
CA ASP A 114 4.58 20.45 -3.75
C ASP A 114 4.80 20.40 -5.26
N ARG A 115 6.03 20.62 -5.71
CA ARG A 115 6.39 20.49 -7.12
C ARG A 115 6.22 19.04 -7.60
N ALA A 116 6.67 18.06 -6.81
CA ALA A 116 6.49 16.65 -7.17
C ALA A 116 5.00 16.27 -7.15
N ARG A 117 4.25 16.75 -6.16
CA ARG A 117 2.79 16.56 -6.08
C ARG A 117 2.06 17.16 -7.29
N ALA A 118 2.43 18.37 -7.72
CA ALA A 118 1.85 19.01 -8.89
C ALA A 118 2.21 18.30 -10.21
N ALA A 119 3.39 17.66 -10.27
CA ALA A 119 3.81 16.88 -11.42
C ALA A 119 3.12 15.51 -11.51
N LEU A 120 2.52 15.03 -10.41
CA LEU A 120 1.84 13.74 -10.38
C LEU A 120 0.51 13.81 -11.12
N GLY A 121 0.54 13.30 -12.35
CA GLY A 121 -0.65 13.14 -13.17
C GLY A 121 -1.64 12.15 -12.55
N ARG A 122 -2.91 12.27 -12.97
CA ARG A 122 -3.99 11.37 -12.54
C ARG A 122 -3.67 9.89 -12.81
N THR A 123 -2.89 9.59 -13.84
CA THR A 123 -2.54 8.23 -14.27
C THR A 123 -1.15 7.77 -13.83
N GLN A 124 -0.32 8.66 -13.29
CA GLN A 124 1.02 8.28 -12.86
C GLN A 124 0.94 7.48 -11.56
N ILE A 125 1.56 6.29 -11.54
CA ILE A 125 1.75 5.49 -10.35
C ILE A 125 3.08 5.90 -9.72
N GLU A 126 3.02 6.53 -8.56
CA GLU A 126 4.20 6.92 -7.81
C GLU A 126 4.77 5.73 -7.05
N LYS A 127 6.09 5.54 -7.11
CA LYS A 127 6.80 4.53 -6.31
C LYS A 127 7.26 5.14 -4.99
N PRO A 128 7.24 4.37 -3.90
CA PRO A 128 7.78 4.84 -2.64
C PRO A 128 9.32 4.87 -2.65
N GLU A 129 9.91 5.73 -1.82
CA GLU A 129 11.36 5.92 -1.63
C GLU A 129 11.90 5.12 -0.43
#